data_AF-A0A024VWM5-F1
#
_entry.id   AF-A0A024VWM5-F1
#
_cell.length_a   1.000
_cell.length_b   1.000
_cell.length_c   1.000
_cell.angle_alpha   90.00
_cell.angle_beta   90.00
_cell.angle_gamma   90.00
#
_symmetry.space_group_name_H-M   'P 1'
#
loop_
_entity.id
_entity.type
_entity.pdbx_description
1 polymer ?
#
loop_
_entity_poly.entity_id
_entity_poly.type
_entity_poly.pdbx_seq_one_letter_code
_entity_poly.pdbx_strand_id
1 'polypeptide(L)'
;VILSTNIAETSVTIPNIKYVIDSGKVKIKYFDVNRGSNVLRVTQISKDSAIQRSGRAGREAPGQVYRIYTKEEYENMNPFLIPEIFRSDLTQIYLELKAMNINNPLEFNFPENPRKELFVHSAKMLFKINAIDMNNNLTDLGKKLCLFPLNPIYANILLCSIEFNCIDEIATIVALLNCDSIFLNYNFYEDLDTLNNDSLDKKKNNNEQKKIVHKNSVEDSKENINKLENYDKKKGKNNNLEPYDDDHDDNDNDSNNNDDDMGEKKMNDKNKLINVARRKLIHPDGDHLTLLHIFYLWQEADIKEKKHFCNIYALNNEILQQVKLYNITNISYDMV
;
A
#
# COMPACT_ATOMS: atom_id res chain seq x y z
N VAL A 1 15.51 -10.10 -19.07
CA VAL A 1 15.68 -8.67 -18.74
C VAL A 1 14.91 -8.42 -17.45
N ILE A 2 15.47 -7.68 -16.50
CA ILE A 2 14.84 -7.44 -15.19
C ILE A 2 14.61 -5.94 -15.07
N LEU A 3 13.37 -5.54 -14.77
CA LEU A 3 13.03 -4.19 -14.37
C LEU A 3 12.93 -4.15 -12.85
N SER A 4 13.69 -3.29 -12.20
CA SER A 4 13.79 -3.28 -10.74
C SER A 4 13.82 -1.86 -10.18
N THR A 5 13.35 -1.72 -8.94
CA THR A 5 13.57 -0.54 -8.12
C THR A 5 14.96 -0.60 -7.47
N ASN A 6 15.24 0.32 -6.55
CA ASN A 6 16.43 0.29 -5.70
C ASN A 6 16.52 -0.96 -4.79
N ILE A 7 15.51 -1.84 -4.76
CA ILE A 7 15.62 -3.15 -4.09
C ILE A 7 16.77 -4.00 -4.67
N ALA A 8 16.99 -3.94 -5.99
CA ALA A 8 18.10 -4.66 -6.62
C ALA A 8 19.48 -4.04 -6.32
N GLU A 9 19.52 -2.79 -5.85
CA GLU A 9 20.74 -2.05 -5.53
C GLU A 9 21.41 -2.56 -4.26
N THR A 10 20.63 -2.95 -3.25
CA THR A 10 21.12 -3.38 -1.93
C THR A 10 20.56 -4.73 -1.49
N SER A 11 19.24 -4.93 -1.55
CA SER A 11 18.53 -5.97 -0.80
C SER A 11 18.47 -7.36 -1.45
N VAL A 12 18.70 -7.48 -2.76
CA VAL A 12 18.60 -8.76 -3.48
C VAL A 12 19.87 -9.04 -4.26
N THR A 13 20.31 -10.29 -4.27
CA THR A 13 21.37 -10.76 -5.17
C THR A 13 20.75 -11.58 -6.29
N ILE A 14 20.98 -11.13 -7.52
CA ILE A 14 20.49 -11.82 -8.72
C ILE A 14 21.74 -12.34 -9.46
N PRO A 15 21.87 -13.65 -9.67
CA PRO A 15 23.02 -14.21 -10.37
C PRO A 15 22.98 -13.86 -11.87
N ASN A 16 24.12 -13.99 -12.55
CA ASN A 16 24.26 -13.82 -14.00
C ASN A 16 23.89 -12.44 -14.57
N ILE A 17 23.94 -11.38 -13.76
CA ILE A 17 23.76 -10.00 -14.25
C ILE A 17 25.06 -9.49 -14.85
N LYS A 18 25.06 -9.24 -16.17
CA LYS A 18 26.20 -8.66 -16.91
C LYS A 18 25.97 -7.24 -17.41
N TYR A 19 24.71 -6.81 -17.48
CA TYR A 19 24.33 -5.51 -18.04
C TYR A 19 23.38 -4.82 -17.08
N VAL A 20 23.68 -3.58 -16.73
CA VAL A 20 22.82 -2.70 -15.94
C VAL A 20 22.51 -1.46 -16.76
N ILE A 21 21.22 -1.10 -16.82
CA ILE A 21 20.78 0.17 -17.38
C ILE A 21 20.32 1.02 -16.20
N ASP A 22 21.02 2.14 -15.96
CA ASP A 22 20.79 3.01 -14.80
C ASP A 22 20.11 4.32 -15.22
N SER A 23 18.90 4.55 -14.73
CA SER A 23 18.12 5.76 -14.99
C SER A 23 18.64 6.99 -14.24
N GLY A 24 19.52 6.82 -13.24
CA GLY A 24 20.01 7.92 -12.40
C GLY A 24 18.97 8.48 -11.43
N LYS A 25 17.75 7.93 -11.37
CA LYS A 25 16.68 8.40 -10.49
C LYS A 25 16.30 7.36 -9.44
N VAL A 26 15.73 7.83 -8.35
CA VAL A 26 15.16 7.02 -7.27
C VAL A 26 13.95 7.75 -6.69
N LYS A 27 12.96 7.00 -6.21
CA LYS A 27 11.81 7.56 -5.50
C LYS A 27 12.05 7.40 -4.00
N ILE A 28 12.09 8.51 -3.27
CA ILE A 28 12.44 8.55 -1.84
C ILE A 28 11.31 9.22 -1.05
N LYS A 29 11.07 8.72 0.16
CA LYS A 29 10.13 9.28 1.12
C LYS A 29 10.75 10.47 1.86
N TYR A 30 10.04 11.59 1.85
CA TYR A 30 10.35 12.82 2.58
C TYR A 30 9.18 13.21 3.47
N PHE A 31 9.46 13.63 4.69
CA PHE A 31 8.47 14.21 5.58
C PHE A 31 8.36 15.72 5.35
N ASP A 32 7.14 16.19 5.12
CA ASP A 32 6.80 17.60 5.01
C ASP A 32 6.23 18.09 6.34
N VAL A 33 7.03 18.85 7.09
CA VAL A 33 6.68 19.37 8.41
C VAL A 33 5.47 20.31 8.39
N ASN A 34 5.27 21.05 7.30
CA ASN A 34 4.17 22.01 7.17
C ASN A 34 2.85 21.27 6.93
N ARG A 35 2.89 20.19 6.14
CA ARG A 35 1.72 19.35 5.86
C ARG A 35 1.51 18.25 6.90
N GLY A 36 2.51 17.95 7.73
CA GLY A 36 2.48 16.86 8.70
C GLY A 36 2.35 15.47 8.06
N SER A 37 2.86 15.30 6.84
CA SER A 37 2.68 14.06 6.08
C SER A 37 3.91 13.70 5.25
N ASN A 38 3.99 12.42 4.89
CA ASN A 38 5.04 11.90 4.04
C ASN A 38 4.70 12.09 2.57
N VAL A 39 5.69 12.47 1.78
CA VAL A 39 5.60 12.65 0.32
C VAL A 39 6.67 11.81 -0.33
N LEU A 40 6.28 11.08 -1.38
CA LEU A 40 7.23 10.39 -2.26
C LEU A 40 7.72 11.36 -3.33
N ARG A 41 9.03 11.58 -3.40
CA ARG A 41 9.66 12.45 -4.39
C ARG A 41 10.61 11.65 -5.26
N VAL A 42 10.55 11.86 -6.57
CA VAL A 42 11.58 11.35 -7.49
C VAL A 42 12.78 12.30 -7.39
N THR A 43 13.94 11.77 -7.04
CA THR A 43 15.18 12.52 -6.88
C THR A 43 16.30 11.89 -7.70
N GLN A 44 17.37 12.65 -7.93
CA GLN A 44 18.61 12.09 -8.44
C GLN A 44 19.22 11.12 -7.42
N ILE A 45 19.87 10.05 -7.89
CA ILE A 45 20.68 9.17 -7.04
C ILE A 45 21.98 9.85 -6.61
N SER A 46 22.64 9.29 -5.60
CA SER A 46 24.00 9.67 -5.22
C SER A 46 25.05 8.97 -6.09
N LYS A 47 26.29 9.48 -6.09
CA LYS A 47 27.42 8.81 -6.74
C LYS A 47 27.63 7.41 -6.18
N ASP A 48 27.55 7.25 -4.85
CA ASP A 48 27.67 5.93 -4.21
C ASP A 48 26.58 4.95 -4.67
N SER A 49 25.32 5.40 -4.77
CA SER A 49 24.22 4.59 -5.30
C SER A 49 24.49 4.15 -6.75
N ALA A 50 24.97 5.07 -7.60
CA ALA A 50 25.37 4.74 -8.98
C ALA A 50 26.52 3.73 -9.03
N ILE A 51 27.46 3.76 -8.08
CA ILE A 51 28.54 2.78 -7.96
C ILE A 51 27.99 1.41 -7.51
N GLN A 52 27.08 1.39 -6.53
CA GLN A 52 26.44 0.16 -6.08
C GLN A 52 25.65 -0.53 -7.20
N ARG A 53 24.88 0.24 -7.98
CA ARG A 53 24.18 -0.22 -9.18
C ARG A 53 25.16 -0.80 -10.20
N SER A 54 26.26 -0.08 -10.48
CA SER A 54 27.30 -0.59 -11.37
C SER A 54 27.91 -1.92 -10.87
N GLY A 55 28.11 -2.04 -9.56
CA GLY A 55 28.64 -3.24 -8.92
C GLY A 55 27.76 -4.49 -9.13
N ARG A 56 26.49 -4.33 -9.48
CA ARG A 56 25.59 -5.46 -9.80
C ARG A 56 25.96 -6.17 -11.10
N ALA A 57 26.50 -5.46 -12.10
CA ALA A 57 26.97 -6.05 -13.35
C ALA A 57 28.32 -6.77 -13.22
N GLY A 58 29.10 -6.47 -12.18
CA GLY A 58 30.49 -6.92 -12.03
C GLY A 58 30.70 -8.04 -11.01
N ARG A 59 29.64 -8.71 -10.54
CA ARG A 59 29.73 -9.66 -9.41
C ARG A 59 30.39 -10.99 -9.76
N GLU A 60 30.00 -11.57 -10.89
CA GLU A 60 30.43 -12.94 -11.29
C GLU A 60 31.37 -12.93 -12.49
N ALA A 61 31.31 -11.87 -13.32
CA ALA A 61 32.10 -11.71 -14.52
C ALA A 61 32.22 -10.21 -14.87
N PRO A 62 33.13 -9.81 -15.76
CA PRO A 62 33.14 -8.47 -16.33
C PRO A 62 31.76 -8.13 -16.93
N GLY A 63 31.22 -6.98 -16.54
CA GLY A 63 29.93 -6.48 -17.00
C GLY A 63 30.01 -5.04 -17.48
N GLN A 64 28.90 -4.54 -18.02
CA GLN A 64 28.77 -3.19 -18.55
C GLN A 64 27.57 -2.46 -17.93
N VAL A 65 27.71 -1.15 -17.80
CA VAL A 65 26.69 -0.29 -17.21
C VAL A 65 26.40 0.85 -18.16
N TYR A 66 25.15 0.98 -18.55
CA TYR A 66 24.66 2.04 -19.41
C TYR A 66 23.90 3.05 -18.55
N ARG A 67 24.50 4.21 -18.34
CA ARG A 67 23.90 5.32 -17.59
C ARG A 67 23.12 6.20 -18.54
N ILE A 68 21.84 6.39 -18.30
CA ILE A 68 20.95 7.24 -19.12
C ILE A 68 21.04 8.70 -18.65
N TYR A 69 22.25 9.15 -18.32
CA TYR A 69 22.54 10.51 -17.88
C TYR A 69 23.97 10.85 -18.28
N THR A 70 24.21 12.14 -18.48
CA THR A 70 25.49 12.67 -18.93
C THR A 70 26.56 12.56 -17.84
N LYS A 71 27.83 12.63 -18.25
CA LYS A 71 28.96 12.71 -17.31
C LYS A 71 28.85 13.96 -16.43
N GLU A 72 28.41 15.08 -16.97
CA GLU A 72 28.22 16.32 -16.21
C GLU A 72 27.16 16.13 -15.11
N GLU A 73 26.02 15.54 -15.43
CA GLU A 73 24.99 15.20 -14.42
C GLU A 73 25.55 14.29 -13.34
N TYR A 74 26.33 13.28 -13.70
CA TYR A 74 27.02 12.43 -12.72
C TYR A 74 27.95 13.21 -11.81
N GLU A 75 28.76 14.12 -12.35
CA GLU A 75 29.69 14.89 -11.55
C GLU A 75 28.99 15.84 -10.58
N ASN A 76 27.81 16.33 -10.95
CA ASN A 76 26.95 17.19 -10.12
C ASN A 76 26.10 16.40 -9.09
N MET A 77 26.12 15.06 -9.09
CA MET A 77 25.41 14.27 -8.07
C MET A 77 26.08 14.38 -6.71
N ASN A 78 25.26 14.34 -5.64
CA ASN A 78 25.77 14.25 -4.28
C ASN A 78 26.60 12.96 -4.09
N PRO A 79 27.70 12.99 -3.32
CA PRO A 79 28.53 11.80 -3.11
C PRO A 79 27.75 10.68 -2.41
N PHE A 80 26.95 11.03 -1.40
CA PHE A 80 26.15 10.11 -0.59
C PHE A 80 24.66 10.50 -0.60
N LEU A 81 23.81 9.53 -0.25
CA LEU A 81 22.38 9.78 -0.10
C LEU A 81 22.12 10.61 1.16
N ILE A 82 21.14 11.52 1.11
CA ILE A 82 20.69 12.26 2.29
C ILE A 82 20.18 11.26 3.35
N PRO A 83 20.75 11.29 4.57
CA PRO A 83 20.39 10.38 5.65
C PRO A 83 18.91 10.44 6.01
N GLU A 84 18.37 9.30 6.41
CA GLU A 84 16.95 9.13 6.66
C GLU A 84 16.43 10.05 7.78
N ILE A 85 17.21 10.23 8.84
CA ILE A 85 16.85 11.09 9.98
C ILE A 85 16.58 12.55 9.58
N PHE A 86 17.11 13.01 8.44
CA PHE A 86 16.86 14.36 7.92
C PHE A 86 15.57 14.51 7.11
N ARG A 87 14.90 13.39 6.81
CA ARG A 87 13.77 13.34 5.88
C ARG A 87 12.62 12.45 6.35
N SER A 88 12.66 11.96 7.58
CA SER A 88 11.61 11.13 8.18
C SER A 88 10.91 11.87 9.32
N ASP A 89 9.68 11.45 9.63
CA ASP A 89 8.96 11.88 10.83
C ASP A 89 9.70 11.36 12.08
N LEU A 90 10.02 12.26 13.02
CA LEU A 90 10.75 11.95 14.24
C LEU A 90 9.83 11.76 15.45
N THR A 91 8.50 11.71 15.25
CA THR A 91 7.53 11.69 16.36
C THR A 91 7.69 10.47 17.26
N GLN A 92 7.89 9.29 16.68
CA GLN A 92 8.20 8.06 17.42
C GLN A 92 9.53 8.17 18.17
N ILE A 93 10.59 8.60 17.47
CA ILE A 93 11.94 8.75 18.06
C ILE A 93 11.91 9.73 19.24
N TYR A 94 11.18 10.85 19.11
CA TYR A 94 11.03 11.83 20.19
C TYR A 94 10.40 11.19 21.43
N LEU A 95 9.32 10.42 21.25
CA LEU A 95 8.61 9.73 22.33
C LEU A 95 9.54 8.71 23.02
N GLU A 96 10.27 7.92 22.24
CA GLU A 96 11.22 6.92 22.76
C GLU A 96 12.35 7.57 23.55
N LEU A 97 12.94 8.68 23.06
CA LEU A 97 13.98 9.41 23.79
C LEU A 97 13.46 9.93 25.13
N LYS A 98 12.21 10.43 25.16
CA LYS A 98 11.56 10.85 26.41
C LYS A 98 11.36 9.67 27.36
N ALA A 99 10.98 8.50 26.85
CA ALA A 99 10.86 7.28 27.64
C ALA A 99 12.20 6.80 28.22
N MET A 100 13.31 7.07 27.52
CA MET A 100 14.67 6.84 28.01
C MET A 100 15.16 7.89 29.01
N ASN A 101 14.28 8.77 29.50
CA ASN A 101 14.60 9.89 30.42
C ASN A 101 15.57 10.93 29.83
N ILE A 102 15.56 11.13 28.50
CA ILE A 102 16.32 12.22 27.87
C ILE A 102 15.50 13.51 27.93
N ASN A 103 15.97 14.45 28.75
CA ASN A 103 15.26 15.71 29.01
C ASN A 103 15.05 16.56 27.76
N ASN A 104 16.08 16.70 26.91
CA ASN A 104 15.98 17.47 25.67
C ASN A 104 16.40 16.62 24.46
N PRO A 105 15.44 16.05 23.70
CA PRO A 105 15.73 15.30 22.49
C PRO A 105 16.53 16.08 21.43
N LEU A 106 16.47 17.42 21.43
CA LEU A 106 17.25 18.24 20.49
C LEU A 106 18.76 18.29 20.82
N GLU A 107 19.13 17.97 22.06
CA GLU A 107 20.52 17.94 22.52
C GLU A 107 21.09 16.52 22.51
N PHE A 108 20.30 15.53 22.10
CA PHE A 108 20.78 14.16 21.97
C PHE A 108 21.86 14.07 20.89
N ASN A 109 22.93 13.33 21.19
CA ASN A 109 24.09 13.20 20.30
C ASN A 109 23.84 12.15 19.22
N PHE A 110 23.08 12.51 18.18
CA PHE A 110 22.91 11.66 17.01
C PHE A 110 24.21 11.57 16.20
N PRO A 111 24.45 10.48 15.45
CA PRO A 111 25.52 10.43 14.46
C PRO A 111 25.44 11.62 13.50
N GLU A 112 24.21 11.99 13.14
CA GLU A 112 23.89 13.15 12.33
C GLU A 112 22.66 13.86 12.91
N ASN A 113 22.83 15.11 13.36
CA ASN A 113 21.80 15.86 14.06
C ASN A 113 20.71 16.38 13.11
N PRO A 114 19.45 15.95 13.27
CA PRO A 114 18.41 16.33 12.32
C PRO A 114 17.94 17.76 12.52
N ARG A 115 17.18 18.24 11.54
CA ARG A 115 16.69 19.63 11.53
C ARG A 115 15.78 19.85 12.73
N LYS A 116 16.01 20.96 13.46
CA LYS A 116 15.23 21.34 14.65
C LYS A 116 13.72 21.37 14.37
N GLU A 117 13.32 21.78 13.16
CA GLU A 117 11.93 21.82 12.72
C GLU A 117 11.21 20.47 12.84
N LEU A 118 11.90 19.35 12.57
CA LEU A 118 11.34 18.00 12.71
C LEU A 118 11.03 17.70 14.18
N PHE A 119 11.96 17.99 15.10
CA PHE A 119 11.72 17.79 16.53
C PHE A 119 10.62 18.70 17.08
N VAL A 120 10.55 19.95 16.62
CA VAL A 120 9.49 20.88 17.02
C VAL A 120 8.13 20.36 16.55
N HIS A 121 8.05 19.81 15.33
CA HIS A 121 6.83 19.16 14.86
C HIS A 121 6.45 17.97 15.73
N SER A 122 7.40 17.08 16.01
CA SER A 122 7.20 15.89 16.84
C SER A 122 6.72 16.24 18.25
N ALA A 123 7.35 17.21 18.91
CA ALA A 123 6.90 17.69 20.21
C ALA A 123 5.47 18.23 20.16
N LYS A 124 5.13 19.02 19.13
CA LYS A 124 3.75 19.53 18.94
C LYS A 124 2.75 18.39 18.74
N MET A 125 3.10 17.35 17.98
CA MET A 125 2.22 16.20 17.79
C MET A 125 2.00 15.43 19.09
N LEU A 126 3.07 15.12 19.82
CA LEU A 126 3.00 14.42 21.11
C LEU A 126 2.22 15.23 22.15
N PHE A 127 2.38 16.54 22.17
CA PHE A 127 1.61 17.41 23.06
C PHE A 127 0.11 17.39 22.72
N LYS A 128 -0.25 17.40 21.42
CA LYS A 128 -1.66 17.34 20.98
C LYS A 128 -2.37 16.05 21.39
N ILE A 129 -1.66 14.93 21.41
CA ILE A 129 -2.21 13.64 21.88
C ILE A 129 -2.00 13.42 23.38
N ASN A 130 -1.61 14.46 24.14
CA ASN A 130 -1.33 14.40 25.58
C ASN A 130 -0.28 13.36 25.99
N ALA A 131 0.63 12.97 25.08
CA ALA A 131 1.75 12.08 25.38
C ALA A 131 2.86 12.81 26.16
N ILE A 132 2.97 14.13 25.99
CA ILE A 132 3.84 15.00 26.78
C ILE A 132 3.05 16.18 27.36
N ASP A 133 3.49 16.71 28.50
CA ASP A 133 2.89 17.86 29.16
C ASP A 133 3.47 19.21 28.66
N MET A 134 2.98 20.34 29.21
CA MET A 134 3.45 21.69 28.87
C MET A 134 4.92 21.93 29.24
N ASN A 135 5.46 21.19 30.21
CA ASN A 135 6.84 21.24 30.64
C ASN A 135 7.72 20.27 29.84
N ASN A 136 7.17 19.64 28.80
CA ASN A 136 7.83 18.65 27.96
C ASN A 136 8.22 17.36 28.71
N ASN A 137 7.50 17.01 29.78
CA ASN A 137 7.67 15.73 30.47
C ASN A 137 6.74 14.67 29.86
N LEU A 138 7.17 13.41 29.92
CA LEU A 138 6.37 12.28 29.47
C LEU A 138 5.20 12.04 30.44
N THR A 139 3.98 11.98 29.92
CA THR A 139 2.77 11.68 30.71
C THR A 139 2.59 10.17 30.91
N ASP A 140 1.65 9.75 31.75
CA ASP A 140 1.32 8.33 31.90
C ASP A 140 0.71 7.74 30.62
N LEU A 141 -0.04 8.54 29.85
CA LEU A 141 -0.48 8.18 28.50
C LEU A 141 0.73 7.98 27.59
N GLY A 142 1.68 8.92 27.58
CA GLY A 142 2.92 8.81 26.81
C GLY A 142 3.69 7.52 27.12
N LYS A 143 3.81 7.15 28.40
CA LYS A 143 4.44 5.88 28.82
C LYS A 143 3.73 4.66 28.25
N LYS A 144 2.38 4.65 28.24
CA LYS A 144 1.61 3.56 27.62
C LYS A 144 1.83 3.50 26.12
N LEU A 145 1.85 4.63 25.42
CA LEU A 145 2.08 4.70 23.98
C LEU A 145 3.44 4.09 23.57
N CYS A 146 4.48 4.26 24.39
CA CYS A 146 5.80 3.67 24.15
C CYS A 146 5.82 2.15 24.13
N LEU A 147 4.79 1.48 24.69
CA LEU A 147 4.72 0.02 24.70
C LEU A 147 4.32 -0.54 23.33
N PHE A 148 3.76 0.30 22.45
CA PHE A 148 3.32 -0.12 21.13
C PHE A 148 4.43 0.09 20.09
N PRO A 149 4.72 -0.91 19.22
CA PRO A 149 5.64 -0.76 18.10
C PRO A 149 4.95 -0.05 16.91
N LEU A 150 4.24 1.04 17.19
CA LEU A 150 3.42 1.78 16.23
C LEU A 150 3.73 3.27 16.31
N ASN A 151 3.39 4.01 15.25
CA ASN A 151 3.39 5.47 15.32
C ASN A 151 2.51 5.93 16.50
N PRO A 152 2.91 6.96 17.28
CA PRO A 152 2.18 7.36 18.49
C PRO A 152 0.74 7.75 18.23
N ILE A 153 0.42 8.26 17.03
CA ILE A 153 -0.95 8.60 16.63
C ILE A 153 -1.81 7.34 16.54
N TYR A 154 -1.31 6.26 15.93
CA TYR A 154 -2.05 5.01 15.80
C TYR A 154 -2.17 4.29 17.14
N ALA A 155 -1.11 4.29 17.95
CA ALA A 155 -1.16 3.76 19.32
C ALA A 155 -2.20 4.53 20.16
N ASN A 156 -2.30 5.85 20.02
CA ASN A 156 -3.28 6.66 20.74
C ASN A 156 -4.72 6.35 20.31
N ILE A 157 -4.96 6.19 19.00
CA ILE A 157 -6.30 5.82 18.50
C ILE A 157 -6.70 4.43 19.02
N LEU A 158 -5.77 3.46 19.08
CA LEU A 158 -6.02 2.16 19.69
C LEU A 158 -6.40 2.27 21.17
N LEU A 159 -5.66 3.05 21.97
CA LEU A 159 -5.98 3.24 23.37
C LEU A 159 -7.35 3.92 23.56
N CYS A 160 -7.67 4.94 22.76
CA CYS A 160 -8.98 5.58 22.81
C CYS A 160 -10.12 4.62 22.46
N SER A 161 -9.91 3.70 21.51
CA SER A 161 -10.96 2.77 21.05
C SER A 161 -11.52 1.85 22.15
N ILE A 162 -10.76 1.64 23.24
CA ILE A 162 -11.20 0.90 24.42
C ILE A 162 -12.35 1.65 25.11
N GLU A 163 -12.22 2.97 25.29
CA GLU A 163 -13.26 3.79 25.91
C GLU A 163 -14.54 3.85 25.07
N PHE A 164 -14.40 3.72 23.74
CA PHE A 164 -15.50 3.70 22.79
C PHE A 164 -16.05 2.30 22.49
N ASN A 165 -15.47 1.23 23.10
CA ASN A 165 -15.83 -0.17 22.86
C ASN A 165 -15.76 -0.60 21.37
N CYS A 166 -14.77 -0.12 20.62
CA CYS A 166 -14.56 -0.44 19.19
C CYS A 166 -13.12 -0.87 18.87
N ILE A 167 -12.50 -1.59 19.81
CA ILE A 167 -11.10 -2.01 19.70
C ILE A 167 -10.86 -2.94 18.50
N ASP A 168 -11.78 -3.86 18.20
CA ASP A 168 -11.61 -4.85 17.13
C ASP A 168 -11.61 -4.18 15.74
N GLU A 169 -12.51 -3.22 15.53
CA GLU A 169 -12.60 -2.42 14.30
C GLU A 169 -11.35 -1.56 14.11
N ILE A 170 -10.94 -0.84 15.16
CA ILE A 170 -9.79 0.07 15.11
C ILE A 170 -8.49 -0.72 14.96
N ALA A 171 -8.33 -1.84 15.65
CA ALA A 171 -7.21 -2.76 15.47
C ALA A 171 -7.07 -3.22 14.02
N THR A 172 -8.19 -3.60 13.41
CA THR A 172 -8.24 -4.02 12.02
C THR A 172 -7.84 -2.88 11.08
N ILE A 173 -8.38 -1.68 11.28
CA ILE A 173 -8.05 -0.49 10.47
C ILE A 173 -6.56 -0.15 10.61
N VAL A 174 -6.03 -0.10 11.85
CA VAL A 174 -4.62 0.21 12.09
C VAL A 174 -3.72 -0.85 11.45
N ALA A 175 -4.07 -2.13 11.54
CA ALA A 175 -3.34 -3.19 10.85
C ALA A 175 -3.35 -3.01 9.32
N LEU A 176 -4.51 -2.70 8.73
CA LEU A 176 -4.64 -2.43 7.29
C LEU A 176 -3.81 -1.23 6.84
N LEU A 177 -3.73 -0.16 7.65
CA LEU A 177 -2.95 1.05 7.33
C LEU A 177 -1.43 0.87 7.48
N ASN A 178 -0.98 -0.13 8.25
CA ASN A 178 0.44 -0.43 8.45
C ASN A 178 0.95 -1.56 7.54
N CYS A 179 0.06 -2.25 6.83
CA CYS A 179 0.45 -3.21 5.78
C CYS A 179 0.55 -2.54 4.41
N ASP A 180 1.08 -3.27 3.43
CA ASP A 180 1.00 -2.87 2.03
C ASP A 180 -0.46 -2.76 1.56
N SER A 181 -0.70 -2.08 0.45
CA SER A 181 -2.04 -1.91 -0.12
C SER A 181 -2.72 -3.26 -0.35
N ILE A 182 -3.95 -3.41 0.18
CA ILE A 182 -4.82 -4.56 -0.14
C ILE A 182 -5.30 -4.53 -1.59
N PHE A 183 -5.27 -3.37 -2.27
CA PHE A 183 -5.66 -3.28 -3.66
C PHE A 183 -4.48 -3.60 -4.57
N LEU A 184 -4.68 -4.56 -5.47
CA LEU A 184 -3.73 -4.87 -6.54
C LEU A 184 -3.84 -3.81 -7.64
N ASN A 185 -2.72 -3.22 -8.03
CA ASN A 185 -2.66 -2.30 -9.17
C ASN A 185 -2.34 -3.11 -10.43
N TYR A 186 -3.33 -3.31 -11.30
CA TYR A 186 -3.17 -4.05 -12.56
C TYR A 186 -2.41 -3.27 -13.66
N ASN A 187 -1.85 -2.10 -13.34
CA ASN A 187 -0.96 -1.37 -14.25
C ASN A 187 0.44 -1.99 -14.38
N PHE A 188 0.72 -3.10 -13.69
CA PHE A 188 1.94 -3.87 -13.88
C PHE A 188 1.57 -5.24 -14.46
N TYR A 189 1.93 -5.43 -15.73
CA TYR A 189 1.83 -6.64 -16.54
C TYR A 189 1.74 -7.94 -15.73
N GLU A 190 0.51 -8.41 -15.52
CA GLU A 190 0.24 -9.85 -15.52
C GLU A 190 -0.31 -10.19 -16.90
N ASP A 191 0.59 -10.62 -17.78
CA ASP A 191 0.23 -11.50 -18.89
C ASP A 191 -0.38 -12.78 -18.28
N LEU A 192 -1.71 -12.88 -18.33
CA LEU A 192 -2.46 -14.03 -17.85
C LEU A 192 -2.52 -15.16 -18.89
N ASP A 193 -1.38 -15.51 -19.49
CA ASP A 193 -1.23 -16.85 -20.08
C ASP A 193 -1.24 -17.95 -18.99
N THR A 194 -1.15 -17.57 -17.72
CA THR A 194 -1.35 -18.45 -16.56
C THR A 194 -2.80 -18.85 -16.27
N LEU A 195 -3.82 -18.23 -16.89
CA LEU A 195 -5.21 -18.71 -16.79
C LEU A 195 -5.58 -19.74 -17.88
N ASN A 196 -4.86 -19.78 -19.00
CA ASN A 196 -5.14 -20.72 -20.09
C ASN A 196 -4.45 -22.07 -19.93
N ASN A 197 -3.37 -22.17 -19.15
CA ASN A 197 -2.65 -23.43 -18.97
C ASN A 197 -3.34 -24.41 -18.01
N ASP A 198 -4.10 -23.94 -17.02
CA ASP A 198 -4.96 -24.81 -16.20
C ASP A 198 -6.19 -25.35 -16.98
N SER A 199 -6.45 -24.80 -18.17
CA SER A 199 -7.54 -25.19 -19.06
C SER A 199 -7.12 -26.19 -20.14
N LEU A 200 -5.81 -26.40 -20.34
CA LEU A 200 -5.28 -27.27 -21.40
C LEU A 200 -4.94 -28.68 -20.91
N ASP A 201 -4.67 -28.87 -19.62
CA ASP A 201 -4.45 -30.21 -19.05
C ASP A 201 -5.73 -30.98 -18.70
N LYS A 202 -6.91 -30.33 -18.73
CA LYS A 202 -8.21 -31.01 -18.54
C LYS A 202 -8.91 -31.42 -19.84
N LYS A 203 -8.38 -31.05 -21.01
CA LYS A 203 -8.98 -31.35 -22.33
C LYS A 203 -8.62 -32.72 -22.92
N LYS A 204 -7.76 -33.52 -22.29
CA LYS A 204 -7.44 -34.88 -22.77
C LYS A 204 -8.36 -35.99 -22.28
N ASN A 205 -9.26 -35.74 -21.31
CA ASN A 205 -10.01 -36.83 -20.67
C ASN A 205 -11.54 -36.76 -20.69
N ASN A 206 -12.20 -35.90 -21.48
CA ASN A 206 -13.66 -35.93 -21.59
C ASN A 206 -14.17 -35.80 -23.03
N ASN A 207 -13.78 -36.78 -23.86
CA ASN A 207 -14.40 -37.04 -25.16
C ASN A 207 -15.44 -38.17 -25.06
N GLU A 208 -16.20 -38.22 -23.97
CA GLU A 208 -17.37 -39.11 -23.86
C GLU A 208 -18.32 -38.53 -22.80
N GLN A 209 -19.20 -37.62 -23.24
CA GLN A 209 -20.53 -37.30 -22.70
C GLN A 209 -20.98 -35.90 -23.17
N LYS A 210 -21.05 -35.73 -24.50
CA LYS A 210 -21.97 -34.76 -25.11
C LYS A 210 -23.31 -35.47 -25.31
N LYS A 211 -24.30 -35.17 -24.45
CA LYS A 211 -25.75 -35.08 -24.72
C LYS A 211 -26.49 -35.15 -23.38
N ILE A 212 -27.53 -34.33 -23.22
CA ILE A 212 -28.39 -34.16 -22.02
C ILE A 212 -27.67 -33.22 -21.02
N VAL A 213 -27.98 -31.94 -20.81
CA VAL A 213 -29.24 -31.17 -20.83
C VAL A 213 -28.92 -29.73 -21.27
N HIS A 214 -29.47 -29.32 -22.41
CA HIS A 214 -29.55 -27.92 -22.83
C HIS A 214 -30.93 -27.42 -22.39
N LYS A 215 -31.01 -26.86 -21.17
CA LYS A 215 -32.14 -26.14 -20.51
C LYS A 215 -31.91 -26.27 -19.00
N ASN A 216 -31.43 -25.22 -18.35
CA ASN A 216 -31.54 -24.91 -16.90
C ASN A 216 -30.45 -23.91 -16.47
N SER A 217 -30.44 -22.70 -17.04
CA SER A 217 -29.49 -21.64 -16.64
C SER A 217 -30.14 -20.25 -16.57
N VAL A 218 -31.44 -20.19 -16.27
CA VAL A 218 -32.19 -18.91 -16.16
C VAL A 218 -33.01 -18.81 -14.85
N GLU A 219 -32.97 -19.83 -13.97
CA GLU A 219 -33.78 -19.83 -12.73
C GLU A 219 -32.95 -19.61 -11.45
N ASP A 220 -31.67 -19.99 -11.39
CA ASP A 220 -30.86 -19.86 -10.17
C ASP A 220 -30.34 -18.43 -9.89
N SER A 221 -30.37 -17.54 -10.90
CA SER A 221 -30.01 -16.13 -10.75
C SER A 221 -31.13 -15.27 -10.17
N LYS A 222 -32.34 -15.81 -9.98
CA LYS A 222 -33.50 -15.07 -9.42
C LYS A 222 -33.75 -15.35 -7.94
N GLU A 223 -33.27 -16.45 -7.38
CA GLU A 223 -33.49 -16.77 -5.96
C GLU A 223 -32.56 -16.02 -4.99
N ASN A 224 -31.34 -15.67 -5.40
CA ASN A 224 -30.42 -14.90 -4.55
C ASN A 224 -30.65 -13.38 -4.59
N ILE A 225 -31.36 -12.87 -5.60
CA ILE A 225 -31.75 -11.45 -5.69
C ILE A 225 -32.93 -11.13 -4.75
N ASN A 226 -33.85 -12.09 -4.55
CA ASN A 226 -35.01 -11.90 -3.67
C ASN A 226 -34.69 -11.95 -2.16
N LYS A 227 -33.48 -12.37 -1.77
CA LYS A 227 -33.02 -12.29 -0.36
C LYS A 227 -32.40 -10.94 -0.01
N LEU A 228 -31.93 -10.16 -1.00
CA LEU A 228 -31.36 -8.83 -0.79
C LEU A 228 -32.41 -7.71 -0.74
N GLU A 229 -33.58 -7.85 -1.39
CA GLU A 229 -34.61 -6.78 -1.39
C GLU A 229 -35.42 -6.64 -0.09
N ASN A 230 -35.26 -7.56 0.86
CA ASN A 230 -36.01 -7.53 2.13
C ASN A 230 -35.27 -6.86 3.30
N TYR A 231 -34.02 -6.45 3.11
CA TYR A 231 -33.28 -5.68 4.14
C TYR A 231 -33.42 -4.16 3.98
N ASP A 232 -33.61 -3.65 2.75
CA ASP A 232 -33.67 -2.20 2.46
C ASP A 232 -35.08 -1.57 2.53
N LYS A 233 -36.14 -2.33 2.87
CA LYS A 233 -37.49 -1.78 3.08
C LYS A 233 -37.80 -1.30 4.50
N LYS A 234 -36.81 -1.27 5.41
CA LYS A 234 -36.95 -0.73 6.77
C LYS A 234 -35.95 0.39 7.07
N LYS A 235 -35.97 1.47 6.29
CA LYS A 235 -35.74 2.86 6.74
C LYS A 235 -35.92 3.80 5.55
N GLY A 236 -37.11 4.42 5.47
CA GLY A 236 -37.37 5.47 4.51
C GLY A 236 -36.72 6.79 4.91
N LYS A 237 -36.07 7.46 3.95
CA LYS A 237 -36.51 8.74 3.34
C LYS A 237 -35.32 9.47 2.69
N ASN A 238 -35.50 9.83 1.41
CA ASN A 238 -35.28 11.15 0.77
C ASN A 238 -33.94 11.88 1.07
N ASN A 239 -33.13 12.31 0.11
CA ASN A 239 -33.43 13.02 -1.14
C ASN A 239 -32.18 13.14 -2.03
N ASN A 240 -32.42 13.19 -3.35
CA ASN A 240 -31.77 13.96 -4.44
C ASN A 240 -30.27 14.31 -4.34
N LEU A 241 -29.49 13.82 -5.31
CA LEU A 241 -28.34 14.55 -5.86
C LEU A 241 -28.31 14.39 -7.39
N GLU A 242 -28.17 15.54 -8.06
CA GLU A 242 -28.08 15.72 -9.51
C GLU A 242 -26.76 15.13 -10.08
N PRO A 243 -26.73 14.71 -11.35
CA PRO A 243 -25.49 14.30 -12.02
C PRO A 243 -24.61 15.51 -12.32
N TYR A 244 -23.33 15.44 -11.93
CA TYR A 244 -22.30 16.34 -12.45
C TYR A 244 -21.79 15.79 -13.79
N ASP A 245 -21.93 16.63 -14.82
CA ASP A 245 -21.40 16.43 -16.17
C ASP A 245 -19.88 16.65 -16.17
N ASP A 246 -19.12 15.69 -16.69
CA ASP A 246 -17.71 15.88 -17.10
C ASP A 246 -17.70 16.06 -18.62
N ASP A 247 -17.46 17.31 -19.05
CA ASP A 247 -17.22 17.66 -20.45
C ASP A 247 -15.89 17.09 -20.93
N HIS A 248 -15.97 16.35 -22.04
CA HIS A 248 -14.85 15.92 -22.86
C HIS A 248 -14.26 17.10 -23.65
N ASP A 249 -12.93 17.16 -23.76
CA ASP A 249 -12.23 17.71 -24.92
C ASP A 249 -10.89 16.97 -25.11
N ASP A 250 -10.95 15.83 -25.79
CA ASP A 250 -9.78 15.17 -26.38
C ASP A 250 -9.72 15.57 -27.87
N ASN A 251 -8.70 16.35 -28.24
CA ASN A 251 -8.32 16.52 -29.64
C ASN A 251 -7.21 15.53 -29.97
N ASP A 252 -7.59 14.50 -30.72
CA ASP A 252 -6.71 13.51 -31.33
C ASP A 252 -5.86 14.10 -32.46
N ASN A 253 -4.60 13.68 -32.50
CA ASN A 253 -3.85 13.36 -33.72
C ASN A 253 -2.55 12.66 -33.27
N ASP A 254 -2.38 11.36 -33.52
CA ASP A 254 -1.79 10.91 -34.78
C ASP A 254 -1.62 9.38 -34.83
N SER A 255 -1.47 8.93 -36.06
CA SER A 255 -1.61 7.58 -36.61
C SER A 255 -0.49 6.57 -36.26
N ASN A 256 -0.87 5.29 -36.24
CA ASN A 256 -0.08 4.05 -36.51
C ASN A 256 0.63 3.32 -35.35
N ASN A 257 0.05 2.19 -34.90
CA ASN A 257 0.68 0.85 -34.78
C ASN A 257 -0.36 -0.18 -34.25
N ASN A 258 -0.78 -1.14 -35.08
CA ASN A 258 -2.01 -1.92 -34.89
C ASN A 258 -1.91 -3.21 -34.05
N ASP A 259 -0.77 -3.52 -33.43
CA ASP A 259 -0.63 -4.74 -32.60
C ASP A 259 -0.49 -4.46 -31.10
N ASP A 260 0.08 -3.30 -30.71
CA ASP A 260 0.17 -2.87 -29.30
C ASP A 260 -1.16 -2.28 -28.78
N ASP A 261 -1.96 -1.68 -29.67
CA ASP A 261 -3.24 -1.02 -29.36
C ASP A 261 -4.30 -2.00 -28.83
N MET A 262 -4.28 -3.26 -29.28
CA MET A 262 -5.21 -4.30 -28.79
C MET A 262 -4.88 -4.78 -27.36
N GLY A 263 -3.59 -4.78 -26.98
CA GLY A 263 -3.14 -5.15 -25.63
C GLY A 263 -3.46 -4.05 -24.62
N GLU A 264 -3.16 -2.80 -24.97
CA GLU A 264 -3.47 -1.63 -24.16
C GLU A 264 -4.98 -1.45 -23.97
N LYS A 265 -5.78 -1.62 -25.04
CA LYS A 265 -7.25 -1.51 -24.97
C LYS A 265 -7.88 -2.57 -24.07
N LYS A 266 -7.42 -3.84 -24.14
CA LYS A 266 -7.88 -4.92 -23.25
C LYS A 266 -7.50 -4.67 -21.79
N MET A 267 -6.29 -4.19 -21.52
CA MET A 267 -5.84 -3.85 -20.17
C MET A 267 -6.69 -2.71 -19.58
N ASN A 268 -7.01 -1.71 -20.41
CA ASN A 268 -7.85 -0.59 -20.03
C ASN A 268 -9.30 -1.03 -19.72
N ASP A 269 -9.86 -1.96 -20.49
CA ASP A 269 -11.19 -2.52 -20.25
C ASP A 269 -11.26 -3.37 -18.98
N LYS A 270 -10.20 -4.13 -18.66
CA LYS A 270 -10.09 -4.88 -17.40
C LYS A 270 -10.02 -3.93 -16.20
N ASN A 271 -9.23 -2.86 -16.29
CA ASN A 271 -9.13 -1.84 -15.24
C ASN A 271 -10.49 -1.15 -15.01
N LYS A 272 -11.24 -0.84 -16.07
CA LYS A 272 -12.61 -0.31 -15.96
C LYS A 272 -13.52 -1.29 -15.22
N LEU A 273 -13.47 -2.58 -15.56
CA LEU A 273 -14.30 -3.60 -14.92
C LEU A 273 -13.96 -3.75 -13.42
N ILE A 274 -12.68 -3.75 -13.07
CA ILE A 274 -12.21 -3.81 -11.68
C ILE A 274 -12.67 -2.59 -10.90
N ASN A 275 -12.56 -1.39 -11.48
CA ASN A 275 -13.01 -0.16 -10.84
C ASN A 275 -14.53 -0.20 -10.59
N VAL A 276 -15.32 -0.70 -11.55
CA VAL A 276 -16.77 -0.92 -11.37
C VAL A 276 -17.05 -1.94 -10.27
N ALA A 277 -16.28 -3.04 -10.20
CA ALA A 277 -16.43 -4.02 -9.14
C ALA A 277 -16.11 -3.42 -7.76
N ARG A 278 -15.00 -2.67 -7.64
CA ARG A 278 -14.57 -2.02 -6.40
C ARG A 278 -15.54 -0.95 -5.90
N ARG A 279 -16.26 -0.25 -6.78
CA ARG A 279 -17.32 0.70 -6.37
C ARG A 279 -18.39 0.05 -5.50
N LYS A 280 -18.65 -1.25 -5.68
CA LYS A 280 -19.62 -2.01 -4.87
C LYS A 280 -19.15 -2.24 -3.42
N LEU A 281 -17.86 -2.04 -3.15
CA LEU A 281 -17.26 -2.23 -1.82
C LEU A 281 -17.10 -0.91 -1.05
N ILE A 282 -17.36 0.24 -1.69
CA ILE A 282 -17.15 1.55 -1.07
C ILE A 282 -18.19 1.79 0.02
N HIS A 283 -17.71 2.17 1.20
CA HIS A 283 -18.54 2.66 2.29
C HIS A 283 -18.72 4.19 2.15
N PRO A 284 -19.95 4.73 2.23
CA PRO A 284 -20.21 6.15 1.98
C PRO A 284 -19.53 7.09 2.99
N ASP A 285 -19.33 6.61 4.21
CA ASP A 285 -18.73 7.41 5.30
C ASP A 285 -17.18 7.45 5.25
N GLY A 286 -16.54 6.81 4.27
CA GLY A 286 -15.13 7.03 3.94
C GLY A 286 -14.27 5.77 3.75
N ASP A 287 -12.98 6.02 3.45
CA ASP A 287 -12.02 4.99 3.02
C ASP A 287 -11.65 4.01 4.14
N HIS A 288 -11.51 4.47 5.39
CA HIS A 288 -11.19 3.57 6.50
C HIS A 288 -12.30 2.55 6.76
N LEU A 289 -13.56 2.97 6.64
CA LEU A 289 -14.72 2.08 6.74
C LEU A 289 -14.85 1.18 5.52
N THR A 290 -14.45 1.67 4.34
CA THR A 290 -14.33 0.83 3.14
C THR A 290 -13.33 -0.30 3.34
N LEU A 291 -12.14 -0.01 3.87
CA LEU A 291 -11.11 -1.02 4.18
C LEU A 291 -11.63 -2.05 5.19
N LEU A 292 -12.28 -1.59 6.27
CA LEU A 292 -12.88 -2.46 7.28
C LEU A 292 -13.97 -3.35 6.69
N HIS A 293 -14.86 -2.77 5.88
CA HIS A 293 -15.94 -3.49 5.21
C HIS A 293 -15.42 -4.60 4.31
N ILE A 294 -14.39 -4.30 3.49
CA ILE A 294 -13.72 -5.29 2.64
C ILE A 294 -13.15 -6.44 3.47
N PHE A 295 -12.48 -6.12 4.59
CA PHE A 295 -11.91 -7.14 5.45
C PHE A 295 -12.97 -8.06 6.05
N TYR A 296 -14.11 -7.53 6.49
CA TYR A 296 -15.20 -8.33 7.04
C TYR A 296 -15.88 -9.23 5.99
N LEU A 297 -16.16 -8.71 4.80
CA LEU A 297 -16.68 -9.53 3.69
C LEU A 297 -15.72 -10.68 3.35
N TRP A 298 -14.42 -10.40 3.32
CA TRP A 298 -13.40 -11.43 3.11
C TRP A 298 -13.28 -12.39 4.29
N GLN A 299 -13.53 -11.94 5.52
CA GLN A 299 -13.46 -12.78 6.72
C GLN A 299 -14.60 -13.80 6.75
N GLU A 300 -15.82 -13.38 6.40
CA GLU A 300 -17.05 -14.19 6.37
C GLU A 300 -17.05 -15.24 5.24
N ALA A 301 -16.36 -14.97 4.13
CA ALA A 301 -16.28 -15.92 3.01
C ALA A 301 -15.60 -17.24 3.39
N ASP A 302 -15.99 -18.34 2.74
CA ASP A 302 -15.32 -19.63 2.92
C ASP A 302 -13.89 -19.62 2.34
N ILE A 303 -13.02 -20.51 2.82
CA ILE A 303 -11.59 -20.54 2.43
C ILE A 303 -11.39 -20.60 0.90
N LYS A 304 -12.23 -21.37 0.19
CA LYS A 304 -12.18 -21.46 -1.28
C LYS A 304 -12.72 -20.20 -1.95
N GLU A 305 -13.68 -19.55 -1.32
CA GLU A 305 -14.33 -18.34 -1.81
C GLU A 305 -13.48 -17.09 -1.57
N LYS A 306 -12.63 -17.05 -0.54
CA LYS A 306 -11.71 -15.93 -0.26
C LYS A 306 -10.81 -15.60 -1.46
N LYS A 307 -10.20 -16.62 -2.07
CA LYS A 307 -9.39 -16.43 -3.28
C LYS A 307 -10.24 -15.92 -4.44
N HIS A 308 -11.44 -16.46 -4.61
CA HIS A 308 -12.35 -16.02 -5.66
C HIS A 308 -12.80 -14.56 -5.46
N PHE A 309 -13.15 -14.18 -4.23
CA PHE A 309 -13.48 -12.82 -3.82
C PHE A 309 -12.32 -11.86 -4.12
N CYS A 310 -11.11 -12.21 -3.70
CA CYS A 310 -9.92 -11.41 -4.00
C CYS A 310 -9.68 -11.26 -5.51
N ASN A 311 -9.91 -12.31 -6.31
CA ASN A 311 -9.77 -12.24 -7.76
C ASN A 311 -10.81 -11.33 -8.42
N ILE A 312 -12.07 -11.35 -7.95
CA ILE A 312 -13.15 -10.49 -8.49
C ILE A 312 -12.83 -9.01 -8.25
N TYR A 313 -12.37 -8.68 -7.04
CA TYR A 313 -12.18 -7.29 -6.60
C TYR A 313 -10.74 -6.80 -6.73
N ALA A 314 -9.85 -7.61 -7.31
CA ALA A 314 -8.43 -7.31 -7.46
C ALA A 314 -7.79 -6.98 -6.09
N LEU A 315 -7.94 -7.87 -5.11
CA LEU A 315 -7.43 -7.69 -3.76
C LEU A 315 -6.27 -8.65 -3.47
N ASN A 316 -5.33 -8.21 -2.65
CA ASN A 316 -4.20 -9.00 -2.21
C ASN A 316 -4.61 -9.88 -1.01
N ASN A 317 -4.84 -11.17 -1.28
CA ASN A 317 -5.23 -12.14 -0.25
C ASN A 317 -4.12 -12.36 0.81
N GLU A 318 -2.84 -12.25 0.44
CA GLU A 318 -1.74 -12.45 1.38
C GLU A 318 -1.71 -11.34 2.44
N ILE A 319 -1.91 -10.09 2.01
CA ILE A 319 -2.00 -8.95 2.94
C ILE A 319 -3.22 -9.08 3.85
N LEU A 320 -4.39 -9.48 3.32
CA LEU A 320 -5.58 -9.70 4.15
C LEU A 320 -5.35 -10.81 5.20
N GLN A 321 -4.60 -11.87 4.84
CA GLN A 321 -4.19 -12.90 5.79
C GLN A 321 -3.21 -12.38 6.85
N GLN A 322 -2.24 -11.54 6.46
CA GLN A 322 -1.31 -10.90 7.39
C GLN A 322 -2.04 -10.00 8.39
N VAL A 323 -2.99 -9.18 7.93
CA VAL A 323 -3.84 -8.33 8.78
C VAL A 323 -4.60 -9.18 9.80
N LYS A 324 -5.17 -10.31 9.37
CA LYS A 324 -5.85 -11.24 10.27
C LYS A 324 -4.91 -11.78 11.35
N LEU A 325 -3.66 -12.09 11.01
CA LEU A 325 -2.67 -12.53 12.00
C LEU A 325 -2.36 -11.42 13.00
N TYR A 326 -2.10 -10.19 12.55
CA TYR A 326 -1.82 -9.07 13.44
C TYR A 326 -2.94 -8.79 14.43
N ASN A 327 -4.19 -8.92 14.00
CA ASN A 327 -5.35 -8.75 14.89
C ASN A 327 -5.41 -9.84 15.98
N ILE A 328 -4.96 -11.06 15.68
CA ILE A 328 -5.02 -12.21 16.62
C ILE A 328 -3.82 -12.25 17.56
N THR A 329 -2.61 -11.86 17.11
CA THR A 329 -1.37 -12.10 17.88
C THR A 329 -0.81 -10.89 18.62
N ASN A 330 -1.09 -9.65 18.19
CA ASN A 330 -0.42 -8.47 18.75
C ASN A 330 -1.26 -7.68 19.76
N ILE A 331 -2.55 -7.95 19.85
CA ILE A 331 -3.39 -7.46 20.94
C ILE A 331 -3.56 -8.63 21.89
N SER A 332 -2.47 -9.02 22.55
CA SER A 332 -2.65 -9.69 23.83
C SER A 332 -3.38 -8.68 24.70
N TYR A 333 -4.64 -8.98 25.02
CA TYR A 333 -5.47 -8.21 25.95
C TYR A 333 -4.77 -7.96 27.29
N ASP A 334 -3.64 -8.61 27.56
CA ASP A 334 -2.81 -8.44 28.75
C ASP A 334 -1.89 -7.20 28.70
N MET A 335 -1.68 -6.55 27.55
CA MET A 335 -0.92 -5.28 27.45
C MET A 335 -1.82 -4.02 27.51
N VAL A 336 -3.14 -4.18 27.56
CA VAL A 336 -4.13 -3.11 27.53
C VAL A 336 -4.66 -2.78 28.93
#